data_AF-A0A7S2LVM3-F1
#
_entry.id   AF-A0A7S2LVM3-F1
#
_cell.length_a   1.000
_cell.length_b   1.000
_cell.length_c   1.000
_cell.angle_alpha   90.00
_cell.angle_beta   90.00
_cell.angle_gamma   90.00
#
_symmetry.space_group_name_H-M   'P 1'
#
loop_
_entity.id
_entity.type
_entity.pdbx_description
1 polymer ?
#
loop_
_entity_poly.entity_id
_entity_poly.type
_entity_poly.pdbx_seq_one_letter_code
_entity_poly.pdbx_strand_id
1 'polypeptide(L)'
;MIEPTSGDILLGRGVPINKVYREIISANAATYAASTKSDKTNMSTKIVTELLNSNPPRRFLEKSETGKWQEVPLKRAVTKTSQALRDVVRDRAKAAAKSGNSSDNNGGGAVAAATFSTVSSSFQQQTNNASNNHEAVLASSSSTPAAAAMPSYLPAPNLYTVAEFTATE
;
A
#
# COMPACT_ATOMS: atom_id res chain seq x y z
N MET A 1 -28.75 7.94 6.77
CA MET A 1 -28.13 6.61 6.92
C MET A 1 -28.18 5.97 5.56
N ILE A 2 -27.05 5.51 5.01
CA ILE A 2 -27.04 4.90 3.67
C ILE A 2 -27.14 3.39 3.86
N GLU A 3 -28.13 2.77 3.23
CA GLU A 3 -28.23 1.32 3.18
C GLU A 3 -27.38 0.79 2.02
N PRO A 4 -26.48 -0.15 2.27
CA PRO A 4 -25.67 -0.74 1.22
C PRO A 4 -26.55 -1.57 0.29
N THR A 5 -26.59 -1.18 -0.97
CA THR A 5 -27.27 -1.92 -2.04
C THR A 5 -26.35 -3.04 -2.54
N SER A 6 -26.91 -4.11 -3.10
CA SER A 6 -26.12 -5.22 -3.67
C SER A 6 -25.14 -4.80 -4.79
N GLY A 7 -25.31 -3.60 -5.36
CA GLY A 7 -24.41 -3.03 -6.36
C GLY A 7 -23.23 -2.23 -5.79
N ASP A 8 -23.28 -1.85 -4.51
CA ASP A 8 -22.33 -0.94 -3.90
C ASP A 8 -21.00 -1.62 -3.55
N ILE A 9 -19.94 -0.81 -3.51
CA ILE A 9 -18.59 -1.26 -3.17
C ILE A 9 -18.31 -0.90 -1.72
N LEU A 10 -18.24 -1.91 -0.88
CA LEU A 10 -18.09 -1.75 0.56
C LEU A 10 -16.62 -1.79 0.97
N LEU A 11 -16.03 -0.63 1.22
CA LEU A 11 -14.66 -0.47 1.67
C LEU A 11 -14.51 -0.89 3.15
N GLY A 12 -13.62 -1.85 3.42
CA GLY A 12 -13.35 -2.32 4.78
C GLY A 12 -12.63 -3.68 4.81
N ARG A 13 -12.09 -4.06 5.99
CA ARG A 13 -11.57 -5.43 6.21
C ARG A 13 -12.75 -6.39 6.43
N GLY A 14 -12.68 -7.58 5.82
CA GLY A 14 -13.65 -8.65 6.04
C GLY A 14 -14.98 -8.53 5.30
N VAL A 15 -15.10 -7.64 4.30
CA VAL A 15 -16.35 -7.49 3.55
C VAL A 15 -16.42 -8.52 2.40
N PRO A 16 -17.36 -9.49 2.43
CA PRO A 16 -17.40 -10.58 1.46
C PRO A 16 -18.04 -10.20 0.12
N ILE A 17 -18.68 -9.02 0.03
CA ILE A 17 -19.66 -8.70 -1.04
C ILE A 17 -19.01 -8.08 -2.30
N ASN A 18 -17.72 -7.74 -2.27
CA ASN A 18 -17.06 -7.00 -3.36
C ASN A 18 -16.49 -7.87 -4.49
N LYS A 19 -17.20 -8.89 -4.97
CA LYS A 19 -16.68 -9.81 -6.01
C LYS A 19 -16.34 -9.09 -7.31
N VAL A 20 -17.29 -8.32 -7.85
CA VAL A 20 -17.12 -7.54 -9.10
C VAL A 20 -15.92 -6.57 -9.00
N TYR A 21 -15.81 -5.87 -7.88
CA TYR A 21 -14.67 -4.97 -7.65
C TYR A 21 -13.34 -5.74 -7.64
N ARG A 22 -13.26 -6.89 -6.97
CA ARG A 22 -12.05 -7.73 -6.97
C ARG A 22 -11.70 -8.23 -8.37
N GLU A 23 -12.68 -8.62 -9.17
CA GLU A 23 -12.48 -9.04 -10.56
C GLU A 23 -11.88 -7.92 -11.40
N ILE A 24 -12.46 -6.71 -11.35
CA ILE A 24 -11.96 -5.54 -12.08
C ILE A 24 -10.52 -5.21 -11.66
N ILE A 25 -10.22 -5.18 -10.36
CA ILE A 25 -8.86 -4.94 -9.87
C ILE A 25 -7.91 -6.03 -10.36
N SER A 26 -8.34 -7.29 -10.33
CA SER A 26 -7.51 -8.42 -10.77
C SER A 26 -7.23 -8.39 -12.27
N ALA A 27 -8.20 -7.99 -13.10
CA ALA A 27 -8.03 -7.83 -14.53
C ALA A 27 -7.03 -6.72 -14.86
N ASN A 28 -7.12 -5.59 -14.14
CA ASN A 28 -6.24 -4.43 -14.34
C ASN A 28 -4.88 -4.56 -13.65
N ALA A 29 -4.69 -5.51 -12.73
CA ALA A 29 -3.46 -5.62 -11.94
C ALA A 29 -2.20 -5.89 -12.79
N ALA A 30 -2.33 -6.66 -13.89
CA ALA A 30 -1.19 -6.93 -14.78
C ALA A 30 -0.73 -5.65 -15.49
N THR A 31 -1.68 -4.91 -16.08
CA THR A 31 -1.44 -3.61 -16.71
C THR A 31 -0.88 -2.60 -15.71
N TYR A 32 -1.43 -2.58 -14.48
CA TYR A 32 -0.94 -1.74 -13.39
C TYR A 32 0.51 -2.04 -13.01
N ALA A 33 0.91 -3.31 -12.96
CA ALA A 33 2.28 -3.68 -12.64
C ALA A 33 3.29 -3.18 -13.70
N ALA A 34 2.93 -3.30 -14.98
CA ALA A 34 3.77 -2.91 -16.12
C ALA A 34 3.84 -1.38 -16.37
N SER A 35 2.94 -0.60 -15.77
CA SER A 35 2.77 0.82 -16.09
C SER A 35 3.68 1.77 -15.30
N THR A 36 3.86 2.98 -15.81
CA THR A 36 4.64 4.04 -15.15
C THR A 36 3.90 4.64 -13.94
N LYS A 37 4.59 5.46 -13.14
CA LYS A 37 4.00 6.10 -11.94
C LYS A 37 2.80 6.99 -12.28
N SER A 38 2.86 7.71 -13.39
CA SER A 38 1.78 8.59 -13.86
C SER A 38 0.56 7.76 -14.27
N ASP A 39 0.78 6.72 -15.05
CA ASP A 39 -0.27 5.83 -15.56
C ASP A 39 -0.97 5.06 -14.43
N LYS A 40 -0.23 4.65 -13.40
CA LYS A 40 -0.79 4.01 -12.19
C LYS A 40 -1.84 4.88 -11.50
N THR A 41 -1.58 6.18 -11.44
CA THR A 41 -2.52 7.15 -10.85
C THR A 41 -3.74 7.31 -11.76
N ASN A 42 -3.53 7.49 -13.07
CA ASN A 42 -4.61 7.61 -14.04
C ASN A 42 -5.50 6.37 -14.11
N MET A 43 -4.94 5.17 -14.09
CA MET A 43 -5.71 3.93 -14.05
C MET A 43 -6.59 3.82 -12.82
N SER A 44 -6.07 4.21 -11.64
CA SER A 44 -6.84 4.18 -10.40
C SER A 44 -8.04 5.13 -10.47
N THR A 45 -7.84 6.33 -11.03
CA THR A 45 -8.92 7.31 -11.26
C THR A 45 -9.93 6.79 -12.27
N LYS A 46 -9.47 6.26 -13.41
CA LYS A 46 -10.32 5.73 -14.48
C LYS A 46 -11.25 4.63 -13.97
N ILE A 47 -10.71 3.63 -13.26
CA ILE A 47 -11.50 2.52 -12.69
C ILE A 47 -12.60 3.05 -11.78
N VAL A 48 -12.28 4.00 -10.90
CA VAL A 48 -13.28 4.56 -9.97
C VAL A 48 -14.36 5.32 -10.73
N THR A 49 -13.99 6.17 -11.69
CA THR A 49 -14.96 6.90 -12.52
C THR A 49 -15.87 5.96 -13.32
N GLU A 50 -15.32 4.88 -13.89
CA GLU A 50 -16.10 3.86 -14.59
C GLU A 50 -17.12 3.18 -13.66
N LEU A 51 -16.73 2.87 -12.43
CA LEU A 51 -17.62 2.28 -11.42
C LEU A 51 -18.74 3.24 -10.99
N LEU A 52 -18.44 4.53 -10.85
CA LEU A 52 -19.44 5.55 -10.53
C LEU A 52 -20.43 5.76 -11.69
N ASN A 53 -19.94 5.75 -12.93
CA ASN A 53 -20.73 5.94 -14.14
C ASN A 53 -21.41 4.66 -14.66
N SER A 54 -21.19 3.52 -13.99
CA SER A 54 -21.84 2.26 -14.32
C SER A 54 -23.36 2.34 -14.12
N ASN A 55 -24.13 1.50 -14.80
CA ASN A 55 -25.57 1.36 -14.56
C ASN A 55 -25.89 -0.04 -14.00
N PRO A 56 -26.27 -0.18 -12.71
CA PRO A 56 -26.49 0.86 -11.71
C PRO A 56 -25.18 1.46 -11.16
N PRO A 57 -25.21 2.73 -10.68
CA PRO A 57 -24.02 3.40 -10.17
C PRO A 57 -23.51 2.68 -8.92
N ARG A 58 -22.21 2.37 -8.90
CA ARG A 58 -21.59 1.66 -7.78
C ARG A 58 -20.95 2.68 -6.86
N ARG A 59 -21.63 2.98 -5.75
CA ARG A 59 -21.10 3.93 -4.77
C ARG A 59 -20.06 3.23 -3.91
N PHE A 60 -19.08 4.00 -3.47
CA PHE A 60 -18.09 3.53 -2.51
C PHE A 60 -18.57 3.87 -1.11
N LEU A 61 -18.82 2.85 -0.30
CA LEU A 61 -19.27 3.01 1.08
C LEU A 61 -18.16 2.57 2.03
N GLU A 62 -17.80 3.39 3.02
CA GLU A 62 -16.87 3.04 4.09
C GLU A 62 -17.63 3.00 5.42
N LYS A 63 -17.32 2.00 6.24
CA LYS A 63 -17.88 1.90 7.59
C LYS A 63 -17.15 2.91 8.49
N SER A 64 -17.90 3.89 8.98
CA SER A 64 -17.41 4.85 9.97
C SER A 64 -17.16 4.17 11.32
N GLU A 65 -16.43 4.82 12.21
CA GLU A 65 -16.16 4.36 13.57
C GLU A 65 -17.45 4.13 14.37
N THR A 66 -18.49 4.92 14.09
CA THR A 66 -19.84 4.75 14.66
C THR A 66 -20.60 3.54 14.09
N GLY A 67 -19.98 2.74 13.22
CA GLY A 67 -20.58 1.57 12.59
C GLY A 67 -21.57 1.85 11.45
N LYS A 68 -21.76 3.13 11.09
CA LYS A 68 -22.64 3.57 10.00
C LYS A 68 -21.88 3.59 8.67
N TRP A 69 -22.56 3.24 7.58
CA TRP A 69 -22.02 3.38 6.22
C TRP A 69 -22.09 4.83 5.75
N GLN A 70 -20.98 5.32 5.22
CA GLN A 70 -20.84 6.66 4.67
C GLN A 70 -20.30 6.58 3.24
N GLU A 71 -20.78 7.46 2.37
CA GLU A 71 -20.26 7.59 1.02
C GLU A 71 -18.85 8.17 1.05
N VAL A 72 -17.98 7.56 0.26
CA VAL A 72 -16.57 7.91 0.18
C VAL A 72 -16.34 8.84 -1.00
N PRO A 73 -15.65 9.97 -0.82
CA PRO A 73 -15.36 10.88 -1.91
C PRO A 73 -14.37 10.24 -2.91
N LEU A 74 -14.44 10.67 -4.17
CA LEU A 74 -13.61 10.17 -5.28
C LEU A 74 -12.13 10.03 -4.91
N LYS A 75 -11.53 11.05 -4.31
CA LYS A 75 -10.11 11.06 -3.90
C LYS A 75 -9.75 9.89 -2.97
N ARG A 76 -10.64 9.56 -2.04
CA ARG A 76 -10.47 8.44 -1.11
C ARG A 76 -10.68 7.10 -1.81
N ALA A 77 -11.69 7.00 -2.67
CA ALA A 77 -11.94 5.81 -3.48
C ALA A 77 -10.75 5.47 -4.40
N VAL A 78 -10.14 6.47 -5.05
CA VAL A 78 -8.92 6.31 -5.86
C VAL A 78 -7.77 5.78 -5.02
N THR A 79 -7.53 6.37 -3.85
CA THR A 79 -6.46 5.93 -2.93
C THR A 79 -6.63 4.46 -2.52
N LYS A 80 -7.86 4.06 -2.20
CA LYS A 80 -8.21 2.67 -1.85
C LYS A 80 -8.05 1.72 -3.04
N THR A 81 -8.39 2.18 -4.24
CA THR A 81 -8.22 1.44 -5.50
C THR A 81 -6.75 1.20 -5.81
N SER A 82 -5.91 2.24 -5.70
CA SER A 82 -4.46 2.09 -5.85
C SER A 82 -3.88 1.13 -4.81
N GLN A 83 -4.37 1.17 -3.57
CA GLN A 83 -3.95 0.23 -2.53
C GLN A 83 -4.35 -1.21 -2.88
N ALA A 84 -5.59 -1.43 -3.31
CA ALA A 84 -6.07 -2.74 -3.72
C ALA A 84 -5.27 -3.32 -4.90
N LEU A 85 -4.95 -2.49 -5.91
CA LEU A 85 -4.11 -2.90 -7.04
C LEU A 85 -2.72 -3.34 -6.57
N ARG A 86 -2.07 -2.58 -5.67
CA ARG A 86 -0.78 -2.94 -5.09
C ARG A 86 -0.84 -4.26 -4.32
N ASP A 87 -1.88 -4.46 -3.54
CA ASP A 87 -2.05 -5.68 -2.75
C ASP A 87 -2.23 -6.90 -3.66
N VAL A 88 -3.05 -6.80 -4.71
CA VAL A 88 -3.23 -7.89 -5.69
C VAL A 88 -1.95 -8.22 -6.44
N VAL A 89 -1.18 -7.22 -6.87
CA VAL A 89 0.11 -7.45 -7.54
C VAL A 89 1.08 -8.19 -6.62
N ARG A 90 1.18 -7.77 -5.34
CA ARG A 90 2.03 -8.43 -4.34
C ARG A 90 1.57 -9.86 -4.05
N ASP A 91 0.26 -10.08 -3.94
CA ASP A 91 -0.29 -11.40 -3.63
C ASP A 91 -0.07 -12.37 -4.81
N ARG A 92 -0.19 -11.90 -6.06
CA ARG A 92 0.18 -12.67 -7.25
C ARG A 92 1.66 -13.03 -7.29
N ALA A 93 2.54 -12.08 -6.97
CA ALA A 93 3.98 -12.34 -6.89
C ALA A 93 4.32 -13.40 -5.82
N LYS A 94 3.67 -13.34 -4.65
CA LYS A 94 3.83 -14.35 -3.59
C LYS A 94 3.30 -15.73 -4.01
N ALA A 95 2.15 -15.79 -4.68
CA ALA A 95 1.59 -17.04 -5.17
C ALA A 95 2.53 -17.71 -6.19
N ALA A 96 3.13 -16.93 -7.10
CA ALA A 96 4.12 -17.44 -8.04
C ALA A 96 5.37 -18.00 -7.33
N ALA A 97 5.87 -17.32 -6.30
CA ALA A 97 7.02 -17.79 -5.52
C ALA A 97 6.71 -19.07 -4.71
N LYS A 98 5.48 -19.24 -4.22
CA LYS A 98 5.07 -20.42 -3.44
C LYS A 98 4.89 -21.67 -4.33
N SER A 99 4.47 -21.49 -5.58
CA SER A 99 4.27 -22.59 -6.54
C SER A 99 5.57 -23.19 -7.07
N GLY A 100 6.71 -22.49 -6.97
CA GLY A 100 8.02 -22.95 -7.43
C GLY A 100 8.80 -23.81 -6.43
N ASN A 101 8.24 -24.08 -5.24
CA ASN A 101 8.93 -24.83 -4.17
C ASN A 101 8.05 -25.98 -3.64
N SER A 102 7.48 -26.76 -4.55
CA SER A 102 6.98 -28.11 -4.25
C SER A 102 8.15 -29.10 -4.40
N SER A 103 9.05 -29.11 -3.41
CA SER A 103 9.92 -30.27 -3.20
C SER A 103 9.10 -31.29 -2.41
N ASP A 104 8.63 -32.31 -3.13
CA ASP A 104 8.19 -33.58 -2.55
C ASP A 104 9.23 -34.07 -1.54
N ASN A 105 8.85 -34.17 -0.28
CA ASN A 105 9.51 -35.06 0.69
C ASN A 105 8.41 -35.80 1.43
N ASN A 106 7.98 -36.91 0.82
CA ASN A 106 7.20 -37.95 1.47
C ASN A 106 8.18 -38.95 2.12
N GLY A 107 7.98 -39.21 3.40
CA GLY A 107 8.76 -40.12 4.25
C GLY A 107 8.77 -39.52 5.66
N GLY A 108 7.97 -39.96 6.61
CA GLY A 108 7.82 -41.34 7.05
C GLY A 108 8.30 -41.35 8.50
N GLY A 109 7.43 -41.69 9.43
CA GLY A 109 7.50 -41.23 10.82
C GLY A 109 8.64 -41.78 11.68
N ALA A 110 8.85 -41.12 12.83
CA ALA A 110 9.23 -41.78 14.07
C ALA A 110 8.80 -40.90 15.25
N VAL A 111 7.95 -41.48 16.10
CA VAL A 111 7.53 -40.98 17.40
C VAL A 111 8.71 -41.04 18.38
N ALA A 112 8.96 -39.96 19.11
CA ALA A 112 9.81 -40.02 20.30
C ALA A 112 9.26 -39.06 21.35
N ALA A 113 8.54 -39.65 22.29
CA ALA A 113 8.19 -39.07 23.57
C ALA A 113 9.43 -39.04 24.48
N ALA A 114 9.71 -37.91 25.10
CA ALA A 114 10.38 -37.82 26.40
C ALA A 114 10.05 -36.44 27.01
N THR A 115 9.12 -36.38 27.96
CA THR A 115 9.37 -36.42 29.41
C THR A 115 9.87 -35.08 29.95
N PHE A 116 8.92 -34.40 30.60
CA PHE A 116 9.04 -33.29 31.55
C PHE A 116 10.25 -33.41 32.50
N SER A 117 10.92 -32.29 32.79
CA SER A 117 11.18 -31.85 34.17
C SER A 117 12.05 -30.59 34.28
N THR A 118 11.67 -29.78 35.25
CA THR A 118 12.53 -28.97 36.15
C THR A 118 12.86 -27.52 35.78
N VAL A 119 12.26 -26.68 36.61
CA VAL A 119 12.47 -25.26 36.88
C VAL A 119 13.90 -24.95 37.36
N SER A 120 14.48 -23.83 36.89
CA SER A 120 14.93 -22.71 37.74
C SER A 120 16.03 -21.84 37.09
N SER A 121 15.89 -20.56 37.40
CA SER A 121 16.93 -19.55 37.66
C SER A 121 17.73 -18.94 36.50
N SER A 122 17.47 -17.63 36.34
CA SER A 122 18.44 -16.52 36.22
C SER A 122 19.49 -16.55 35.10
N PHE A 123 19.42 -15.58 34.18
CA PHE A 123 20.53 -14.62 33.98
C PHE A 123 20.08 -13.42 33.11
N GLN A 124 20.51 -12.24 33.52
CA GLN A 124 20.31 -10.92 32.89
C GLN A 124 21.40 -10.62 31.85
N GLN A 125 21.10 -9.66 30.96
CA GLN A 125 22.02 -8.74 30.27
C GLN A 125 22.92 -9.32 29.15
N GLN A 126 22.77 -8.89 27.90
CA GLN A 126 23.17 -7.59 27.34
C GLN A 126 24.70 -7.39 27.35
N THR A 127 25.33 -7.40 26.18
CA THR A 127 26.11 -6.28 25.62
C THR A 127 26.87 -6.69 24.35
N ASN A 128 27.16 -5.66 23.57
CA ASN A 128 27.73 -5.64 22.24
C ASN A 128 29.17 -6.16 22.22
N ASN A 129 29.54 -6.90 21.16
CA ASN A 129 30.93 -7.22 20.88
C ASN A 129 31.39 -6.50 19.61
N ALA A 130 32.38 -5.63 19.78
CA ALA A 130 33.13 -4.97 18.73
C ALA A 130 34.43 -5.76 18.46
N SER A 131 34.94 -5.70 17.24
CA SER A 131 36.35 -5.99 16.91
C SER A 131 36.76 -4.96 15.85
N ASN A 132 37.61 -3.99 16.22
CA ASN A 132 39.09 -4.00 16.13
C ASN A 132 39.55 -3.92 14.67
N ASN A 133 40.49 -3.09 14.21
CA ASN A 133 41.29 -1.95 14.70
C ASN A 133 41.45 -1.02 13.46
N HIS A 134 42.14 0.12 13.39
CA HIS A 134 43.59 0.36 13.40
C HIS A 134 43.85 1.87 13.50
N GLU A 135 44.94 2.21 14.19
CA GLU A 135 45.52 3.54 14.43
C GLU A 135 45.71 4.41 13.16
N ALA A 136 45.63 5.74 13.30
CA ALA A 136 46.82 6.58 13.49
C ALA A 136 46.56 8.06 13.15
N VAL A 137 47.18 8.91 13.99
CA VAL A 137 47.83 10.21 13.71
C VAL A 137 47.03 11.48 13.36
N LEU A 138 47.20 12.46 14.28
CA LEU A 138 47.63 13.85 14.04
C LEU A 138 46.75 14.76 13.17
N ALA A 139 46.07 15.73 13.79
CA ALA A 139 46.41 17.15 13.68
C ALA A 139 45.26 18.04 14.18
N SER A 140 45.59 18.89 15.13
CA SER A 140 44.85 20.05 15.59
C SER A 140 44.52 21.00 14.43
N SER A 141 43.33 21.63 14.44
CA SER A 141 43.17 23.08 14.22
C SER A 141 41.71 23.52 14.33
N SER A 142 41.53 24.55 15.14
CA SER A 142 40.37 25.44 15.31
C SER A 142 39.76 25.96 14.01
N SER A 143 38.43 26.12 13.99
CA SER A 143 37.71 27.32 13.51
C SER A 143 36.19 27.13 13.64
N THR A 144 35.56 27.80 14.60
CA THR A 144 34.20 28.35 14.43
C THR A 144 34.33 29.69 13.66
N PRO A 145 33.25 30.40 13.22
CA PRO A 145 31.80 30.13 13.23
C PRO A 145 31.16 30.38 11.84
N ALA A 146 29.82 30.33 11.74
CA ALA A 146 28.97 31.36 11.11
C ALA A 146 27.73 30.80 10.38
N ALA A 147 26.59 31.32 10.84
CA ALA A 147 25.30 31.36 10.18
C ALA A 147 25.36 31.64 8.68
N ALA A 148 24.54 30.93 7.90
CA ALA A 148 23.88 31.50 6.72
C ALA A 148 22.66 30.66 6.36
N ALA A 149 21.54 31.37 6.19
CA ALA A 149 20.23 30.88 5.86
C ALA A 149 20.19 30.12 4.52
N MET A 150 19.41 29.05 4.46
CA MET A 150 18.96 28.45 3.20
C MET A 150 17.49 28.83 2.96
N PRO A 151 17.17 29.44 1.81
CA PRO A 151 15.92 30.18 1.59
C PRO A 151 14.69 29.29 1.39
N SER A 152 13.57 29.90 1.77
CA SER A 152 12.20 29.45 1.65
C SER A 152 11.79 29.03 0.23
N TYR A 153 11.04 27.93 0.22
CA TYR A 153 10.21 27.37 -0.83
C TYR A 153 9.39 28.42 -1.59
N LEU A 154 9.51 28.45 -2.93
CA LEU A 154 8.54 29.10 -3.82
C LEU A 154 7.85 28.04 -4.69
N PRO A 155 6.51 27.93 -4.65
CA PRO A 155 5.75 27.10 -5.59
C PRO A 155 5.56 27.81 -6.94
N ALA A 156 5.72 27.06 -8.04
CA ALA A 156 5.51 27.54 -9.40
C ALA A 156 4.03 27.91 -9.68
N PRO A 157 3.76 28.98 -10.45
CA PRO A 157 2.39 29.37 -10.81
C PRO A 157 1.76 28.48 -11.89
N ASN A 158 0.47 28.21 -11.68
CA ASN A 158 -0.45 27.55 -12.61
C ASN A 158 -0.50 28.26 -13.98
N LEU A 159 -0.31 27.50 -15.05
CA LEU A 159 -0.76 27.86 -16.39
C LEU A 159 -1.88 26.88 -16.78
N TYR A 160 -3.12 27.33 -16.64
CA TYR A 160 -4.27 26.74 -17.31
C TYR A 160 -5.18 27.86 -17.83
N THR A 161 -5.68 27.63 -19.04
CA THR A 161 -6.88 28.22 -19.65
C THR A 161 -6.63 29.34 -20.66
N VAL A 162 -6.51 28.96 -21.93
CA VAL A 162 -7.06 29.72 -23.05
C VAL A 162 -8.05 28.82 -23.79
N ALA A 163 -9.33 29.15 -23.71
CA ALA A 163 -10.38 28.75 -24.65
C ALA A 163 -11.63 29.53 -24.27
N GLU A 164 -11.68 30.81 -24.67
CA GLU A 164 -12.97 31.48 -24.84
C GLU A 164 -13.48 31.20 -26.24
N PHE A 165 -14.71 30.71 -26.27
CA PHE A 165 -15.49 30.35 -27.41
C PHE A 165 -16.61 31.38 -27.49
N THR A 166 -16.65 32.23 -28.53
CA THR A 166 -17.89 32.86 -28.97
C THR A 166 -17.92 32.96 -30.49
N ALA A 167 -19.02 32.47 -31.03
CA ALA A 167 -19.44 32.52 -32.42
C ALA A 167 -20.28 33.78 -32.70
N THR A 168 -20.71 33.93 -33.97
CA THR A 168 -21.73 34.88 -34.50
C THR A 168 -21.23 36.33 -34.63
N GLU A 169 -21.39 37.03 -35.75
CA GLU A 169 -22.34 36.97 -36.88
C GLU A 169 -21.68 37.56 -38.14
#